data_AF-A0A8T5DIE8-F1
#
_entry.id   AF-A0A8T5DIE8-F1
#
_cell.length_a   1.000
_cell.length_b   1.000
_cell.length_c   1.000
_cell.angle_alpha   90.00
_cell.angle_beta   90.00
_cell.angle_gamma   90.00
#
_symmetry.space_group_name_H-M   'P 1'
#
loop_
_entity.id
_entity.type
_entity.pdbx_description
1 polymer ?
#
loop_
_entity_poly.entity_id
_entity_poly.type
_entity_poly.pdbx_seq_one_letter_code
_entity_poly.pdbx_strand_id
1 'polypeptide(L)' 'MPLFCKQCNSRRLPKSTIPENKTLWLCEKCKNFVDSDDFIVREAESDECQTSQEDYKKWVKSIPATDGTKDSFRY' A
#
# COMPACT_ATOMS: atom_id res chain seq x y z
N MET A 1 6.94 9.15 -5.58
CA MET A 1 6.20 7.97 -5.04
C MET A 1 6.91 7.39 -3.83
N PRO A 2 6.51 7.78 -2.62
CA PRO A 2 7.19 7.41 -1.39
C PRO A 2 6.68 6.04 -0.89
N LEU A 3 7.32 4.97 -1.37
CA LEU A 3 6.98 3.58 -1.06
C LEU A 3 7.06 3.20 0.42
N PHE A 4 7.84 3.94 1.22
CA PHE A 4 8.04 3.68 2.64
C PHE A 4 7.67 4.89 3.47
N CYS A 5 7.03 4.64 4.61
CA CYS A 5 6.70 5.70 5.55
C CYS A 5 7.95 6.19 6.31
N LYS A 6 8.20 7.50 6.30
CA LYS A 6 9.34 8.12 7.00
C LYS A 6 9.33 7.92 8.53
N GLN A 7 8.16 7.70 9.12
CA GLN A 7 8.03 7.57 10.58
C GLN A 7 8.27 6.15 11.08
N CYS A 8 7.79 5.14 10.35
CA CYS A 8 7.79 3.75 10.82
C CYS A 8 8.46 2.76 9.86
N ASN A 9 9.00 3.24 8.73
CA ASN A 9 9.64 2.47 7.68
C ASN A 9 8.81 1.31 7.11
N SER A 10 7.49 1.27 7.36
CA SER A 10 6.63 0.27 6.74
C SER A 10 6.33 0.64 5.30
N ARG A 11 6.11 -0.39 4.47
CA ARG A 11 5.67 -0.23 3.09
C ARG A 11 4.29 0.44 3.06
N ARG A 12 4.12 1.41 2.16
CA ARG A 12 2.81 2.01 1.87
C ARG A 12 2.10 1.24 0.77
N LEU A 13 0.78 1.13 0.89
CA LEU A 13 -0.08 0.51 -0.10
C LEU A 13 -0.68 1.59 -1.02
N PRO A 14 -0.63 1.42 -2.35
CA PRO A 14 -1.28 2.35 -3.27
C PRO A 14 -2.80 2.20 -3.20
N LYS A 15 -3.51 3.32 -3.14
CA LYS A 15 -4.96 3.39 -3.28
C LYS A 15 -5.34 4.42 -4.33
N SER A 16 -6.04 3.96 -5.36
CA SER A 16 -6.63 4.84 -6.38
C SER A 16 -7.89 5.51 -5.82
N THR A 17 -7.95 6.83 -5.84
CA THR A 17 -9.18 7.57 -5.52
C THR A 17 -9.93 7.90 -6.81
N ILE A 18 -11.17 7.44 -6.92
CA ILE A 18 -12.07 7.63 -8.07
C ILE A 18 -13.01 8.80 -7.70
N PRO A 19 -12.48 10.03 -7.72
CA PRO A 19 -12.87 10.91 -8.82
C PRO A 19 -11.70 11.60 -9.53
N GLU A 20 -10.50 11.65 -8.93
CA GLU A 20 -9.37 12.43 -9.45
C GLU A 20 -8.32 11.58 -10.20
N ASN A 21 -8.49 10.25 -10.26
CA ASN A 21 -7.48 9.30 -10.77
C ASN A 21 -6.10 9.48 -10.11
N LYS A 22 -6.06 10.02 -8.90
CA LYS A 22 -4.83 10.16 -8.13
C LYS A 22 -4.61 8.91 -7.30
N THR A 23 -3.34 8.55 -7.13
CA THR A 23 -2.94 7.44 -6.28
C THR A 23 -2.42 7.98 -4.97
N LEU A 24 -3.18 7.73 -3.90
CA LEU A 24 -2.74 7.97 -2.54
C LEU A 24 -2.00 6.75 -2.00
N TRP A 25 -1.11 6.98 -1.05
CA TRP A 25 -0.25 5.98 -0.45
C TRP A 25 -0.62 5.84 1.02
N LEU A 26 -1.25 4.72 1.36
CA LEU A 26 -1.65 4.41 2.72
C LEU A 26 -0.50 3.79 3.51
N CYS A 27 -0.17 4.36 4.65
CA CYS A 27 0.61 3.68 5.67
C CYS A 27 -0.33 3.01 6.68
N GLU A 28 -0.36 1.68 6.75
CA GLU A 28 -1.22 0.96 7.71
C GLU A 28 -0.80 1.17 9.18
N LYS A 29 0.50 1.29 9.45
CA LYS A 29 1.02 1.49 10.81
C LYS A 29 0.71 2.87 11.37
N CYS A 30 0.93 3.91 10.56
CA CYS A 30 0.68 5.30 10.93
C CYS A 30 -0.75 5.75 10.61
N LYS A 31 -1.53 4.93 9.91
CA LYS A 31 -2.89 5.22 9.45
C LYS A 31 -2.98 6.57 8.75
N ASN A 32 -2.08 6.82 7.80
CA ASN A 32 -2.07 8.08 7.04
C ASN A 32 -2.03 7.85 5.53
N PHE A 33 -2.73 8.71 4.81
CA PHE A 33 -2.68 8.79 3.36
C PHE A 33 -1.74 9.90 2.94
N VAL A 34 -0.92 9.56 1.97
CA VAL A 34 0.15 10.41 1.49
C VAL A 34 0.07 10.52 -0.03
N ASP A 35 0.27 11.70 -0.59
CA ASP A 35 0.29 11.87 -2.04
C ASP A 35 1.65 11.46 -2.65
N SER A 36 1.76 11.55 -3.97
CA SER A 36 2.96 11.24 -4.75
C SER A 36 4.19 12.08 -4.35
N ASP A 37 3.94 13.26 -3.80
CA ASP A 37 4.92 14.24 -3.27
C ASP A 37 5.26 14.02 -1.78
N ASP A 38 4.77 12.94 -1.16
CA ASP A 38 5.00 12.60 0.25
C ASP A 38 4.37 13.56 1.28
N PHE A 39 3.36 14.33 0.87
CA PHE A 39 2.53 15.12 1.78
C PHE A 39 1.38 14.29 2.35
N ILE A 40 1.17 14.38 3.67
CA ILE A 40 0.03 13.75 4.35
C ILE A 40 -1.23 14.53 3.96
N VAL A 41 -2.12 13.86 3.22
CA VAL A 41 -3.38 14.44 2.76
C VAL A 41 -4.44 14.32 3.85
N ARG A 42 -4.51 13.15 4.50
CA ARG A 42 -5.45 12.87 5.59
C ARG A 42 -5.05 11.62 6.38
N GLU A 43 -5.67 11.44 7.53
CA GLU A 43 -5.62 10.18 8.28
C GLU A 43 -6.59 9.15 7.68
N ALA A 44 -6.26 7.87 7.86
CA ALA A 44 -7.04 6.75 7.38
C ALA A 44 -7.97 6.24 8.48
N GLU A 45 -9.22 6.00 8.11
CA GLU A 45 -10.16 5.31 9.00
C GLU A 45 -9.79 3.82 9.11
N SER A 46 -10.24 3.17 10.19
CA SER A 46 -9.97 1.75 10.45
C SER A 46 -10.40 0.85 9.30
N ASP A 47 -11.54 1.18 8.70
CA ASP A 47 -12.20 0.34 7.69
C ASP A 47 -11.47 0.45 6.33
N GLU A 48 -10.88 1.62 6.04
CA GLU A 48 -10.06 1.83 4.84
C GLU A 48 -8.73 1.08 4.92
N CYS A 49 -8.16 0.93 6.11
CA CYS A 49 -6.96 0.10 6.31
C CYS A 49 -7.27 -1.38 6.04
N GLN A 50 -8.38 -1.89 6.57
CA GLN A 50 -8.79 -3.29 6.39
C GLN A 50 -9.01 -3.61 4.91
N THR A 51 -9.79 -2.77 4.22
CA THR A 51 -10.11 -2.93 2.80
C THR A 51 -8.87 -2.84 1.91
N SER A 52 -7.97 -1.88 2.18
CA SER A 52 -6.70 -1.78 1.45
C SER A 52 -5.85 -3.04 1.57
N GLN A 53 -5.86 -3.69 2.73
CA GLN A 53 -5.10 -4.92 2.94
C GLN A 53 -5.70 -6.11 2.19
N GLU A 54 -7.03 -6.22 2.15
CA GLU A 54 -7.74 -7.25 1.39
C GLU A 54 -7.52 -7.10 -0.11
N ASP A 55 -7.60 -5.87 -0.63
CA ASP A 55 -7.30 -5.54 -2.02
C ASP A 55 -5.87 -5.95 -2.39
N TYR A 56 -4.89 -5.61 -1.54
CA TYR A 56 -3.50 -6.00 -1.76
C TYR A 56 -3.32 -7.53 -1.75
N LYS A 57 -3.90 -8.23 -0.77
CA LYS A 57 -3.86 -9.70 -0.71
C LYS A 57 -4.49 -10.33 -1.95
N LYS A 58 -5.61 -9.79 -2.44
CA LYS A 58 -6.27 -10.26 -3.66
C LYS A 58 -5.38 -10.04 -4.88
N TRP A 59 -4.78 -8.86 -5.01
CA TRP A 59 -3.82 -8.57 -6.07
C TRP A 59 -2.63 -9.53 -6.06
N VAL A 60 -1.99 -9.75 -4.90
CA VAL A 60 -0.87 -10.69 -4.77
C VAL A 60 -1.28 -12.12 -5.19
N LYS A 61 -2.48 -12.57 -4.82
CA LYS A 61 -3.02 -13.88 -5.24
C LYS A 61 -3.31 -13.96 -6.74
N SER A 62 -3.63 -12.84 -7.39
CA SER A 62 -3.90 -12.78 -8.83
C SER A 62 -2.63 -12.80 -9.68
N ILE A 63 -1.46 -12.58 -9.10
CA ILE A 63 -0.18 -12.69 -9.81
C ILE A 63 0.11 -14.19 -10.03
N PRO A 64 0.20 -14.66 -11.28
CA PRO A 64 0.53 -16.07 -11.54
C PRO A 64 1.92 -16.37 -10.96
N ALA A 65 2.06 -17.53 -10.32
CA ALA A 65 3.34 -17.97 -9.82
C ALA A 65 4.30 -18.14 -11.00
N THR A 66 5.27 -17.24 -11.14
CA THR A 66 6.38 -17.44 -12.05
C THR A 66 7.33 -18.47 -11.45
N ASP A 67 7.76 -19.48 -12.21
CA ASP A 67 8.67 -20.56 -11.77
C ASP A 67 10.06 -20.09 -11.27
N GLY A 68 10.32 -18.78 -11.18
CA GLY A 68 11.60 -18.19 -10.77
C GLY A 68 11.77 -17.82 -9.28
N THR A 69 10.73 -17.91 -8.44
CA THR A 69 10.81 -17.47 -7.01
C THR A 69 10.60 -18.58 -6.00
N LYS A 70 11.08 -19.80 -6.28
CA LYS A 70 11.16 -20.86 -5.26
C LYS A 70 12.26 -20.63 -4.21
N ASP A 71 13.18 -19.67 -4.40
CA ASP A 71 14.41 -19.61 -3.59
C ASP A 71 14.68 -18.30 -2.81
N SER A 72 13.88 -17.24 -2.97
CA SER A 72 14.22 -15.93 -2.39
C SER A 72 13.43 -15.51 -1.14
N PHE A 73 12.58 -16.39 -0.58
CA PHE A 73 11.89 -16.17 0.71
C PHE A 73 12.49 -17.00 1.86
N ARG A 74 13.79 -17.29 1.80
CA ARG A 74 14.60 -17.66 2.96
C ARG A 74 15.66 -16.58 3.15
N TYR A 75 15.44 -15.70 4.12
CA TYR A 75 16.35 -15.31 5.21
C TYR A 75 15.73 -14.17 6.00
#